data_AF-A0A9D5FJ99-F1
#
_entry.id   AF-A0A9D5FJ99-F1
#
_cell.length_a   1.000
_cell.length_b   1.000
_cell.length_c   1.000
_cell.angle_alpha   90.00
_cell.angle_beta   90.00
_cell.angle_gamma   90.00
#
_symmetry.space_group_name_H-M   'P 1'
#
loop_
_entity.id
_entity.type
_entity.pdbx_description
1 polymer ?
#
loop_
_entity_poly.entity_id
_entity_poly.type
_entity_poly.pdbx_seq_one_letter_code
_entity_poly.pdbx_strand_id
1 'polypeptide(L)'
;MSGFEPLIGILLVISFSALVILFSLKRIRTKYPPVFRKIIAIQKLRRSIGLAVEDGTRIHVSLGSANLIDPSNTSALVGLSSLHRIGQLTSTSDLPPISTSGNGGLLILGQDVLSQISVETNTRELYDPQHAQMTGVTPFSYAVGTMEAMSDSGINANVFIGNFGPEAGLLCDASEGKQAFTLAASDSVTSQSIFYAMSDDTLIGEELFALPAYLAYHSTHQASLRVQDIFRVLVGIVLVTGSILKIFGLI
;
A
#
# COMPACT_ATOMS: atom_id res chain seq x y z
N MET A 1 -25.24 -21.87 16.62
CA MET A 1 -25.02 -20.86 15.55
C MET A 1 -26.39 -20.55 15.00
N SER A 2 -26.92 -19.37 15.30
CA SER A 2 -28.29 -19.01 14.92
C SER A 2 -28.34 -18.77 13.41
N GLY A 3 -29.41 -19.20 12.71
CA GLY A 3 -29.55 -19.03 11.26
C GLY A 3 -29.54 -17.57 10.76
N PHE A 4 -29.53 -16.60 11.68
CA PHE A 4 -29.50 -15.16 11.39
C PHE A 4 -28.08 -14.61 11.17
N GLU A 5 -27.04 -15.23 11.71
CA GLU A 5 -25.63 -14.81 11.55
C GLU A 5 -25.20 -14.66 10.07
N PRO A 6 -25.44 -15.65 9.17
CA PRO A 6 -25.03 -15.51 7.77
C PRO A 6 -25.85 -14.43 7.03
N LEU A 7 -27.12 -14.23 7.39
CA LEU A 7 -27.97 -13.21 6.79
C LEU A 7 -27.47 -11.80 7.13
N ILE A 8 -27.08 -11.57 8.38
CA ILE A 8 -26.49 -10.30 8.84
C ILE A 8 -25.16 -10.05 8.12
N GLY A 9 -24.31 -11.07 7.98
CA GLY A 9 -23.05 -10.97 7.24
C GLY A 9 -23.24 -10.54 5.80
N ILE A 10 -24.16 -11.19 5.08
CA ILE A 10 -24.48 -10.83 3.69
C ILE A 10 -25.01 -9.40 3.58
N LEU A 11 -25.93 -9.00 4.48
CA LEU A 11 -26.49 -7.67 4.48
C LEU A 11 -25.43 -6.59 4.74
N LEU A 12 -24.47 -6.86 5.62
CA LEU A 12 -23.33 -5.97 5.86
C LEU A 12 -22.46 -5.81 4.61
N VAL A 13 -22.12 -6.91 3.93
CA VAL A 13 -21.32 -6.88 2.70
C VAL A 13 -22.04 -6.11 1.58
N ILE A 14 -23.34 -6.32 1.42
CA ILE A 14 -24.15 -5.60 0.42
C ILE A 14 -24.21 -4.11 0.76
N SER A 15 -24.46 -3.76 2.03
CA SER A 15 -24.51 -2.38 2.49
C SER A 15 -23.17 -1.67 2.28
N PHE A 16 -22.07 -2.31 2.66
CA PHE A 16 -20.72 -1.79 2.45
C PHE A 16 -20.44 -1.55 0.97
N SER A 17 -20.70 -2.55 0.12
CA SER A 17 -20.48 -2.44 -1.33
C SER A 17 -21.33 -1.33 -1.96
N ALA A 18 -22.60 -1.23 -1.58
CA ALA A 18 -23.50 -0.18 -2.07
C ALA A 18 -23.01 1.22 -1.68
N LEU A 19 -22.53 1.40 -0.44
CA LEU A 19 -21.97 2.68 0.00
C LEU A 19 -20.67 3.02 -0.72
N VAL A 20 -19.80 2.04 -0.99
CA VAL A 20 -18.57 2.28 -1.76
C VAL A 20 -18.91 2.74 -3.19
N ILE A 21 -19.87 2.08 -3.85
CA ILE A 21 -20.34 2.50 -5.18
C ILE A 21 -20.90 3.92 -5.10
N LEU A 22 -21.79 4.19 -4.13
CA LEU A 22 -22.42 5.49 -3.94
C LEU A 22 -21.37 6.61 -3.74
N PHE A 23 -20.42 6.45 -2.83
CA PHE A 23 -19.38 7.44 -2.57
C PHE A 23 -18.33 7.54 -3.70
N SER A 24 -18.22 6.53 -4.57
CA SER A 24 -17.38 6.59 -5.76
C SER A 24 -17.99 7.44 -6.89
N LEU A 25 -19.32 7.64 -6.89
CA LEU A 25 -20.00 8.43 -7.92
C LEU A 25 -19.51 9.88 -7.96
N LYS A 26 -19.15 10.36 -9.15
CA LYS A 26 -18.64 11.71 -9.39
C LYS A 26 -19.52 12.80 -8.77
N ARG A 27 -20.84 12.69 -8.90
CA ARG A 27 -21.82 13.64 -8.33
C ARG A 27 -21.65 13.82 -6.82
N ILE A 28 -21.42 12.72 -6.10
CA ILE A 28 -21.28 12.73 -4.64
C ILE A 28 -19.91 13.25 -4.25
N ARG A 29 -18.85 12.84 -4.95
CA ARG A 29 -17.48 13.32 -4.71
C ARG A 29 -17.34 14.83 -4.90
N THR A 30 -17.99 15.40 -5.91
CA THR A 30 -17.96 16.86 -6.14
C THR A 30 -18.73 17.63 -5.07
N LYS A 31 -19.87 17.08 -4.60
CA LYS A 31 -20.70 17.73 -3.57
C LYS A 31 -20.11 17.59 -2.16
N TYR A 32 -19.49 16.44 -1.87
CA TYR A 32 -18.91 16.11 -0.57
C TYR A 32 -17.51 15.51 -0.77
N PRO A 33 -16.50 16.36 -1.03
CA PRO A 33 -15.14 15.87 -1.25
C PRO A 33 -14.65 15.09 -0.03
N PRO A 34 -13.95 13.96 -0.23
CA PRO A 34 -13.36 13.23 0.89
C PRO A 34 -12.28 14.09 1.55
N VAL A 35 -12.39 14.26 2.86
CA VAL A 35 -11.35 14.91 3.68
C VAL A 35 -10.70 13.83 4.52
N PHE A 36 -9.43 13.57 4.25
CA PHE A 36 -8.65 12.59 5.00
C PHE A 36 -7.74 13.29 6.02
N ARG A 37 -7.42 12.62 7.13
CA ARG A 37 -6.42 13.10 8.09
C ARG A 37 -5.06 13.24 7.41
N LYS A 38 -4.19 14.09 7.91
CA LYS A 38 -2.82 14.21 7.36
C LYS A 38 -1.97 13.06 7.90
N ILE A 39 -1.29 12.35 6.99
CA ILE A 39 -0.28 11.33 7.32
C ILE A 39 1.07 11.87 6.81
N ILE A 40 1.98 12.19 7.74
CA ILE A 40 3.25 12.88 7.43
C ILE A 40 4.12 12.05 6.48
N ALA A 41 4.24 10.74 6.73
CA ALA A 41 5.01 9.82 5.90
C ALA A 41 4.55 9.84 4.43
N ILE A 42 3.23 9.90 4.17
CA ILE A 42 2.69 9.98 2.80
C ILE A 42 2.93 11.36 2.17
N GLN A 43 2.95 12.44 2.96
CA GLN A 43 3.29 13.77 2.45
C GLN A 43 4.76 13.84 2.02
N LYS A 44 5.66 13.26 2.82
CA LYS A 44 7.07 13.12 2.44
C LYS A 44 7.24 12.23 1.22
N LEU A 45 6.52 11.11 1.12
CA LEU A 45 6.51 10.28 -0.10
C LEU A 45 6.15 11.10 -1.33
N ARG A 46 5.06 11.88 -1.29
CA ARG A 46 4.66 12.74 -2.41
C ARG A 46 5.74 13.75 -2.79
N ARG A 47 6.44 14.31 -1.80
CA ARG A 47 7.58 15.20 -2.04
C ARG A 47 8.73 14.45 -2.69
N SER A 48 9.09 13.27 -2.20
CA SER A 48 10.16 12.43 -2.76
C SER A 48 9.85 11.97 -4.18
N ILE A 49 8.57 11.71 -4.51
CA ILE A 49 8.13 11.46 -5.89
C ILE A 49 8.39 12.66 -6.78
N GLY A 50 8.06 13.87 -6.32
CA GLY A 50 8.33 15.11 -7.06
C GLY A 50 9.83 15.33 -7.29
N LEU A 51 10.64 15.18 -6.23
CA LEU A 51 12.10 15.27 -6.31
C LEU A 51 12.68 14.22 -7.27
N ALA A 52 12.17 12.99 -7.25
CA ALA A 52 12.64 11.95 -8.16
C ALA A 52 12.41 12.34 -9.64
N VAL A 53 11.28 12.97 -9.96
CA VAL A 53 11.00 13.51 -11.29
C VAL A 53 11.90 14.69 -11.64
N GLU A 54 12.12 15.62 -10.70
CA GLU A 54 12.99 16.79 -10.91
C GLU A 54 14.46 16.39 -11.14
N ASP A 55 14.94 15.37 -10.42
CA ASP A 55 16.33 14.89 -10.48
C ASP A 55 16.57 13.84 -11.59
N GLY A 56 15.53 13.42 -12.33
CA GLY A 56 15.63 12.34 -13.32
C GLY A 56 15.95 10.96 -12.72
N THR A 57 15.60 10.77 -11.44
CA THR A 57 15.85 9.53 -10.69
C THR A 57 14.59 8.65 -10.60
N ARG A 58 14.72 7.44 -10.07
CA ARG A 58 13.64 6.46 -9.94
C ARG A 58 13.29 6.13 -8.49
N ILE A 59 12.15 5.47 -8.34
CA ILE A 59 11.65 4.95 -7.07
C ILE A 59 11.65 3.43 -7.13
N HIS A 60 12.14 2.82 -6.06
CA HIS A 60 12.05 1.39 -5.84
C HIS A 60 10.82 1.06 -4.98
N VAL A 61 10.06 0.05 -5.40
CA VAL A 61 8.90 -0.45 -4.66
C VAL A 61 9.09 -1.93 -4.34
N SER A 62 9.22 -2.24 -3.05
CA SER A 62 9.34 -3.60 -2.55
C SER A 62 7.96 -4.14 -2.18
N LEU A 63 7.50 -5.19 -2.86
CA LEU A 63 6.15 -5.75 -2.69
C LEU A 63 6.03 -6.79 -1.56
N GLY A 64 7.15 -7.09 -0.89
CA GLY A 64 7.24 -8.15 0.10
C GLY A 64 7.24 -9.56 -0.51
N SER A 65 6.97 -10.55 0.33
CA SER A 65 7.03 -11.98 0.01
C SER A 65 5.67 -12.69 0.14
N ALA A 66 4.56 -11.93 0.22
CA ALA A 66 3.21 -12.47 0.38
C ALA A 66 2.88 -13.47 -0.73
N ASN A 67 2.25 -14.58 -0.34
CA ASN A 67 1.65 -15.49 -1.31
C ASN A 67 0.27 -14.96 -1.73
N LEU A 68 -0.08 -15.06 -3.01
CA LEU A 68 -1.35 -14.57 -3.54
C LEU A 68 -2.57 -15.33 -3.01
N ILE A 69 -2.35 -16.53 -2.46
CA ILE A 69 -3.40 -17.40 -1.93
C ILE A 69 -3.64 -17.15 -0.43
N ASP A 70 -2.66 -16.54 0.25
CA ASP A 70 -2.74 -16.31 1.69
C ASP A 70 -3.53 -15.03 2.01
N PRO A 71 -4.12 -14.91 3.21
CA PRO A 71 -4.83 -13.70 3.64
C PRO A 71 -3.97 -12.42 3.62
N SER A 72 -2.64 -12.57 3.69
CA SER A 72 -1.67 -11.47 3.59
C SER A 72 -1.49 -10.92 2.17
N ASN A 73 -2.16 -11.49 1.15
CA ASN A 73 -2.11 -10.99 -0.23
C ASN A 73 -2.61 -9.54 -0.36
N THR A 74 -3.47 -9.08 0.54
CA THR A 74 -4.10 -7.76 0.47
C THR A 74 -3.07 -6.64 0.56
N SER A 75 -2.05 -6.78 1.41
CA SER A 75 -0.95 -5.81 1.51
C SER A 75 -0.12 -5.74 0.22
N ALA A 76 0.11 -6.88 -0.43
CA ALA A 76 0.83 -6.93 -1.70
C ALA A 76 0.03 -6.33 -2.86
N LEU A 77 -1.30 -6.50 -2.88
CA LEU A 77 -2.18 -5.84 -3.87
C LEU A 77 -2.21 -4.31 -3.68
N VAL A 78 -2.17 -3.84 -2.44
CA VAL A 78 -1.99 -2.42 -2.13
C VAL A 78 -0.62 -1.94 -2.61
N GLY A 79 0.42 -2.75 -2.45
CA GLY A 79 1.75 -2.49 -3.00
C GLY A 79 1.75 -2.35 -4.52
N LEU A 80 1.08 -3.25 -5.24
CA LEU A 80 0.92 -3.18 -6.70
C LEU A 80 0.14 -1.93 -7.14
N SER A 81 -0.95 -1.60 -6.43
CA SER A 81 -1.71 -0.37 -6.69
C SER A 81 -0.89 0.89 -6.45
N SER A 82 -0.01 0.84 -5.45
CA SER A 82 0.91 1.93 -5.13
C SER A 82 2.02 2.05 -6.18
N LEU A 83 2.60 0.93 -6.63
CA LEU A 83 3.55 0.89 -7.74
C LEU A 83 2.95 1.49 -9.02
N HIS A 84 1.72 1.08 -9.37
CA HIS A 84 1.02 1.61 -10.54
C HIS A 84 0.88 3.13 -10.46
N ARG A 85 0.40 3.63 -9.31
CA ARG A 85 0.23 5.06 -9.12
C ARG A 85 1.56 5.83 -9.05
N ILE A 86 2.58 5.25 -8.44
CA ILE A 86 3.93 5.84 -8.42
C ILE A 86 4.46 5.95 -9.84
N GLY A 87 4.38 4.90 -10.65
CA GLY A 87 4.84 4.94 -12.04
C GLY A 87 4.08 5.94 -12.91
N GLN A 88 2.77 6.12 -12.69
CA GLN A 88 2.02 7.20 -13.33
C GLN A 88 2.53 8.60 -12.93
N LEU A 89 2.91 8.78 -11.67
CA LEU A 89 3.39 10.07 -11.16
C LEU A 89 4.84 10.35 -11.56
N THR A 90 5.65 9.31 -11.78
CA THR A 90 7.05 9.43 -12.20
C THR A 90 7.25 9.21 -13.71
N SER A 91 6.17 9.22 -14.51
CA SER A 91 6.25 8.88 -15.93
C SER A 91 7.06 9.87 -16.77
N THR A 92 7.27 11.09 -16.26
CA THR A 92 8.09 12.13 -16.88
C THR A 92 9.51 12.18 -16.32
N SER A 93 9.88 11.26 -15.43
CA SER A 93 11.27 11.09 -15.00
C SER A 93 12.07 10.37 -16.10
N ASP A 94 13.39 10.58 -16.12
CA ASP A 94 14.31 9.90 -17.04
C ASP A 94 14.38 8.39 -16.77
N LEU A 95 14.15 7.98 -15.52
CA LEU A 95 14.23 6.59 -15.09
C LEU A 95 12.87 6.06 -14.61
N PRO A 96 12.36 4.95 -15.19
CA PRO A 96 11.11 4.33 -14.72
C PRO A 96 11.29 3.71 -13.32
N PRO A 97 10.19 3.51 -12.57
CA PRO A 97 10.25 2.83 -11.28
C PRO A 97 10.61 1.35 -11.46
N ILE A 98 11.24 0.80 -10.43
CA ILE A 98 11.56 -0.63 -10.35
C ILE A 98 10.82 -1.27 -9.17
N SER A 99 10.61 -2.59 -9.23
CA SER A 99 9.97 -3.34 -8.16
C SER A 99 10.68 -4.65 -7.84
N THR A 100 10.68 -5.00 -6.56
CA THR A 100 11.22 -6.29 -6.09
C THR A 100 10.17 -7.07 -5.31
N SER A 101 10.16 -8.38 -5.47
CA SER A 101 9.26 -9.28 -4.76
C SER A 101 9.95 -10.57 -4.30
N GLY A 102 9.40 -11.18 -3.26
CA GLY A 102 9.84 -12.48 -2.74
C GLY A 102 9.07 -13.66 -3.33
N ASN A 103 8.17 -13.43 -4.28
CA ASN A 103 7.22 -14.41 -4.79
C ASN A 103 7.03 -14.28 -6.31
N GLY A 104 7.01 -15.40 -7.02
CA GLY A 104 6.88 -15.42 -8.49
C GLY A 104 5.55 -14.86 -9.01
N GLY A 105 4.46 -15.01 -8.26
CA GLY A 105 3.17 -14.40 -8.61
C GLY A 105 3.22 -12.87 -8.56
N LEU A 106 3.90 -12.30 -7.54
CA LEU A 106 4.09 -10.86 -7.44
C LEU A 106 5.05 -10.31 -8.49
N LEU A 107 6.04 -11.10 -8.92
CA LEU A 107 6.88 -10.75 -10.08
C LEU A 107 6.03 -10.56 -11.35
N ILE A 108 5.19 -11.55 -11.67
CA ILE A 108 4.34 -11.50 -12.88
C ILE A 108 3.39 -10.30 -12.82
N LEU A 109 2.74 -10.08 -11.66
CA LEU A 109 1.85 -8.93 -11.48
C LEU A 109 2.60 -7.60 -11.51
N GLY A 110 3.84 -7.54 -11.00
CA GLY A 110 4.70 -6.36 -11.09
C GLY A 110 5.04 -6.02 -12.54
N GLN A 111 5.40 -7.02 -13.35
CA GLN A 111 5.64 -6.84 -14.79
C GLN A 111 4.39 -6.36 -15.53
N ASP A 112 3.22 -6.93 -15.23
CA ASP A 112 1.94 -6.51 -15.80
C ASP A 112 1.63 -5.05 -15.44
N VAL A 113 1.81 -4.66 -14.18
CA VAL A 113 1.65 -3.28 -13.72
C VAL A 113 2.60 -2.32 -14.44
N LEU A 114 3.89 -2.64 -14.54
CA LEU A 114 4.86 -1.79 -15.25
C LEU A 114 4.55 -1.67 -16.75
N SER A 115 4.13 -2.77 -17.38
CA SER A 115 3.67 -2.79 -18.76
C SER A 115 2.45 -1.88 -18.95
N GLN A 116 1.45 -2.01 -18.07
CA GLN A 116 0.25 -1.18 -18.09
C GLN A 116 0.57 0.31 -17.93
N ILE A 117 1.44 0.68 -16.99
CA ILE A 117 1.90 2.06 -16.82
C ILE A 117 2.48 2.58 -18.13
N SER A 118 3.41 1.85 -18.75
CA SER A 118 4.07 2.28 -20.00
C SER A 118 3.10 2.56 -21.14
N VAL A 119 1.99 1.81 -21.20
CA VAL A 119 0.92 1.99 -22.18
C VAL A 119 0.08 3.23 -21.83
N GLU A 120 -0.30 3.39 -20.56
CA GLU A 120 -1.13 4.51 -20.10
C GLU A 120 -0.42 5.86 -20.21
N THR A 121 0.90 5.88 -19.99
CA THR A 121 1.72 7.10 -19.97
C THR A 121 2.46 7.37 -21.28
N ASN A 122 2.29 6.50 -22.29
CA ASN A 122 3.00 6.54 -23.58
C ASN A 122 4.55 6.54 -23.43
N THR A 123 5.07 5.70 -22.55
CA THR A 123 6.52 5.55 -22.28
C THR A 123 7.01 4.13 -22.57
N ARG A 124 6.50 3.52 -23.66
CA ARG A 124 6.77 2.11 -24.00
C ARG A 124 8.24 1.84 -24.30
N GLU A 125 8.96 2.85 -24.78
CA GLU A 125 10.40 2.81 -25.04
C GLU A 125 11.25 2.67 -23.77
N LEU A 126 10.70 3.03 -22.60
CA LEU A 126 11.36 2.89 -21.30
C LEU A 126 10.96 1.59 -20.58
N TYR A 127 10.04 0.81 -21.13
CA TYR A 127 9.57 -0.42 -20.50
C TYR A 127 10.61 -1.53 -20.63
N ASP A 128 11.01 -2.08 -19.48
CA ASP A 128 11.83 -3.29 -19.37
C ASP A 128 11.18 -4.24 -18.36
N PRO A 129 10.81 -5.48 -18.77
CA PRO A 129 10.31 -6.50 -17.84
C PRO A 129 11.26 -6.80 -16.67
N GLN A 130 12.57 -6.56 -16.82
CA GLN A 130 13.57 -6.74 -15.78
C GLN A 130 13.53 -5.66 -14.70
N HIS A 131 12.76 -4.57 -14.89
CA HIS A 131 12.49 -3.61 -13.83
C HIS A 131 11.58 -4.17 -12.73
N ALA A 132 10.90 -5.29 -12.96
CA ALA A 132 10.27 -6.09 -11.91
C ALA A 132 11.05 -7.38 -11.71
N GLN A 133 11.50 -7.65 -10.47
CA GLN A 133 12.38 -8.78 -10.17
C GLN A 133 11.90 -9.58 -8.97
N MET A 134 11.99 -10.91 -9.08
CA MET A 134 11.93 -11.78 -7.90
C MET A 134 13.36 -11.97 -7.38
N THR A 135 13.72 -11.25 -6.33
CA THR A 135 15.11 -11.18 -5.86
C THR A 135 15.51 -12.37 -4.98
N GLY A 136 14.53 -13.12 -4.47
CA GLY A 136 14.75 -14.39 -3.78
C GLY A 136 13.45 -15.02 -3.31
N VAL A 137 13.45 -16.34 -3.13
CA VAL A 137 12.25 -17.11 -2.70
C VAL A 137 12.17 -17.34 -1.19
N THR A 138 13.24 -17.02 -0.47
CA THR A 138 13.26 -17.05 1.00
C THR A 138 13.34 -15.61 1.53
N PRO A 139 12.86 -15.35 2.77
CA PRO A 139 12.88 -13.99 3.33
C PRO A 139 14.26 -13.32 3.29
N PHE A 140 15.32 -14.03 3.69
CA PHE A 140 16.68 -13.45 3.68
C PHE A 140 17.30 -13.37 2.28
N SER A 141 17.05 -14.33 1.39
CA SER A 141 17.50 -14.22 0.00
C SER A 141 16.82 -13.05 -0.71
N TYR A 142 15.52 -12.87 -0.46
CA TYR A 142 14.74 -11.74 -0.93
C TYR A 142 15.30 -10.41 -0.42
N ALA A 143 15.63 -10.31 0.88
CA ALA A 143 16.23 -9.10 1.43
C ALA A 143 17.59 -8.79 0.78
N VAL A 144 18.50 -9.75 0.70
CA VAL A 144 19.82 -9.54 0.07
C VAL A 144 19.69 -9.09 -1.38
N GLY A 145 18.87 -9.76 -2.19
CA GLY A 145 18.72 -9.37 -3.59
C GLY A 145 17.96 -8.04 -3.75
N THR A 146 17.07 -7.69 -2.81
CA THR A 146 16.44 -6.36 -2.78
C THR A 146 17.43 -5.27 -2.40
N MET A 147 18.33 -5.52 -1.44
CA MET A 147 19.40 -4.59 -1.07
C MET A 147 20.33 -4.30 -2.25
N GLU A 148 20.62 -5.32 -3.06
CA GLU A 148 21.38 -5.20 -4.31
C GLU A 148 20.62 -4.36 -5.33
N ALA A 149 19.32 -4.62 -5.56
CA ALA A 149 18.50 -3.81 -6.46
C ALA A 149 18.43 -2.35 -5.99
N MET A 150 18.32 -2.11 -4.68
CA MET A 150 18.35 -0.78 -4.08
C MET A 150 19.72 -0.09 -4.22
N SER A 151 20.79 -0.79 -4.60
CA SER A 151 22.14 -0.21 -4.73
C SER A 151 22.36 0.55 -6.03
N ASP A 152 21.40 0.45 -6.96
CA ASP A 152 21.36 1.29 -8.17
C ASP A 152 21.38 2.77 -7.77
N SER A 153 22.40 3.49 -8.26
CA SER A 153 22.59 4.92 -8.02
C SER A 153 21.43 5.80 -8.50
N GLY A 154 20.56 5.27 -9.36
CA GLY A 154 19.36 5.97 -9.83
C GLY A 154 18.21 6.00 -8.81
N ILE A 155 18.29 5.30 -7.67
CA ILE A 155 17.19 5.21 -6.70
C ILE A 155 17.29 6.30 -5.63
N ASN A 156 16.31 7.20 -5.59
CA ASN A 156 16.23 8.30 -4.61
C ASN A 156 15.20 8.04 -3.49
N ALA A 157 14.31 7.06 -3.70
CA ALA A 157 13.32 6.66 -2.71
C ALA A 157 13.03 5.15 -2.76
N ASN A 158 12.88 4.57 -1.57
CA ASN A 158 12.48 3.18 -1.36
C ASN A 158 11.08 3.14 -0.72
N VAL A 159 10.19 2.31 -1.25
CA VAL A 159 8.84 2.10 -0.73
C VAL A 159 8.67 0.63 -0.42
N PHE A 160 8.74 0.26 0.85
CA PHE A 160 8.50 -1.09 1.33
C PHE A 160 7.03 -1.24 1.68
N ILE A 161 6.28 -2.00 0.87
CA ILE A 161 4.84 -2.16 1.04
C ILE A 161 4.39 -3.58 0.72
N GLY A 162 3.98 -4.32 1.74
CA GLY A 162 3.54 -5.70 1.59
C GLY A 162 3.74 -6.53 2.85
N ASN A 163 3.76 -7.85 2.69
CA ASN A 163 4.08 -8.76 3.78
C ASN A 163 5.58 -8.99 3.87
N PHE A 164 6.15 -8.67 5.02
CA PHE A 164 7.55 -8.91 5.34
C PHE A 164 7.63 -9.71 6.65
N GLY A 165 8.76 -10.36 6.88
CA GLY A 165 9.15 -10.93 8.17
C GLY A 165 10.34 -10.19 8.82
N PRO A 166 11.13 -10.89 9.65
CA PRO A 166 12.31 -10.32 10.32
C PRO A 166 13.35 -9.70 9.37
N GLU A 167 13.38 -10.12 8.11
CA GLU A 167 14.25 -9.57 7.07
C GLU A 167 14.02 -8.08 6.80
N ALA A 168 12.86 -7.55 7.20
CA ALA A 168 12.54 -6.12 7.18
C ALA A 168 13.64 -5.27 7.83
N GLY A 169 14.30 -5.77 8.86
CA GLY A 169 15.36 -5.03 9.56
C GLY A 169 16.59 -4.80 8.67
N LEU A 170 16.95 -5.79 7.86
CA LEU A 170 18.06 -5.68 6.90
C LEU A 170 17.73 -4.67 5.80
N LEU A 171 16.48 -4.65 5.34
CA LEU A 171 16.02 -3.69 4.34
C LEU A 171 16.05 -2.25 4.89
N CYS A 172 15.62 -2.05 6.13
CA CYS A 172 15.68 -0.74 6.79
C CYS A 172 17.12 -0.25 6.97
N ASP A 173 18.00 -1.07 7.55
CA ASP A 173 19.41 -0.75 7.77
C ASP A 173 20.12 -0.39 6.46
N ALA A 174 19.88 -1.18 5.40
CA ALA A 174 20.46 -0.93 4.08
C ALA A 174 19.92 0.35 3.41
N SER A 175 18.68 0.75 3.72
CA SER A 175 18.08 1.96 3.17
C SER A 175 18.58 3.21 3.88
N GLU A 176 18.70 3.15 5.21
CA GLU A 176 19.21 4.25 6.04
C GLU A 176 20.65 4.62 5.66
N GLY A 177 21.51 3.62 5.42
CA GLY A 177 22.89 3.83 4.98
C GLY A 177 23.04 4.60 3.65
N LYS A 178 21.98 4.69 2.84
CA LYS A 178 21.98 5.38 1.53
C LYS A 178 21.41 6.79 1.58
N GLN A 179 20.88 7.23 2.72
CA GLN A 179 20.20 8.53 2.88
C GLN A 179 19.04 8.78 1.90
N ALA A 180 18.50 7.71 1.31
CA ALA A 180 17.33 7.78 0.44
C ALA A 180 16.06 7.80 1.29
N PHE A 181 15.04 8.53 0.84
CA PHE A 181 13.75 8.53 1.51
C PHE A 181 13.18 7.11 1.55
N THR A 182 12.73 6.65 2.72
CA THR A 182 12.20 5.29 2.89
C THR A 182 10.82 5.35 3.49
N LEU A 183 9.81 4.86 2.77
CA LEU A 183 8.50 4.61 3.33
C LEU A 183 8.34 3.12 3.63
N ALA A 184 8.02 2.77 4.87
CA ALA A 184 7.88 1.38 5.28
C ALA A 184 6.46 1.06 5.77
N ALA A 185 5.88 -0.03 5.29
CA ALA A 185 4.53 -0.45 5.63
C ALA A 185 4.37 -1.96 5.47
N SER A 186 3.81 -2.63 6.49
CA SER A 186 3.51 -4.06 6.42
C SER A 186 2.21 -4.41 7.13
N ASP A 187 1.57 -5.51 6.73
CA ASP A 187 0.47 -6.15 7.45
C ASP A 187 0.95 -7.11 8.56
N SER A 188 2.23 -7.51 8.53
CA SER A 188 2.85 -8.37 9.54
C SER A 188 3.20 -7.58 10.80
N VAL A 189 2.75 -8.06 11.96
CA VAL A 189 3.03 -7.42 13.27
C VAL A 189 4.54 -7.37 13.55
N THR A 190 5.28 -8.42 13.19
CA THR A 190 6.74 -8.48 13.34
C THR A 190 7.40 -7.34 12.56
N SER A 191 7.02 -7.16 11.30
CA SER A 191 7.62 -6.16 10.41
C SER A 191 7.15 -4.76 10.73
N GLN A 192 5.90 -4.57 11.16
CA GLN A 192 5.45 -3.29 11.69
C GLN A 192 6.27 -2.86 12.90
N SER A 193 6.62 -3.79 13.81
CA SER A 193 7.44 -3.49 14.98
C SER A 193 8.87 -3.08 14.58
N ILE A 194 9.44 -3.77 13.59
CA ILE A 194 10.78 -3.47 13.06
C ILE A 194 10.77 -2.11 12.33
N PHE A 195 9.83 -1.89 11.41
CA PHE A 195 9.70 -0.63 10.68
C PHE A 195 9.48 0.54 11.63
N TYR A 196 8.63 0.38 12.64
CA TYR A 196 8.43 1.41 13.67
C TYR A 196 9.71 1.74 14.45
N ALA A 197 10.59 0.75 14.67
CA ALA A 197 11.84 0.95 15.41
C ALA A 197 12.99 1.48 14.53
N MET A 198 13.00 1.19 13.23
CA MET A 198 14.16 1.42 12.35
C MET A 198 13.90 2.38 11.18
N SER A 199 12.66 2.78 10.90
CA SER A 199 12.33 3.65 9.76
C SER A 199 11.65 4.93 10.22
N ASP A 200 12.18 6.07 9.76
CA ASP A 200 11.66 7.41 10.05
C ASP A 200 10.22 7.63 9.57
N ASP A 201 9.82 6.92 8.50
CA ASP A 201 8.54 7.12 7.82
C ASP A 201 7.81 5.78 7.64
N THR A 202 7.10 5.39 8.69
CA THR A 202 6.34 4.13 8.74
C THR A 202 4.83 4.37 8.68
N LEU A 203 4.10 3.52 7.96
CA LEU A 203 2.64 3.42 8.01
C LEU A 203 2.23 2.29 8.93
N ILE A 204 1.34 2.57 9.89
CA ILE A 204 0.95 1.60 10.91
C ILE A 204 -0.47 1.09 10.67
N GLY A 205 -0.65 -0.23 10.78
CA GLY A 205 -1.95 -0.89 10.72
C GLY A 205 -2.72 -0.56 9.43
N GLU A 206 -3.83 0.15 9.57
CA GLU A 206 -4.72 0.46 8.45
C GLU A 206 -4.19 1.51 7.46
N GLU A 207 -3.16 2.26 7.85
CA GLU A 207 -2.57 3.31 7.01
C GLU A 207 -1.95 2.74 5.73
N LEU A 208 -1.44 1.51 5.79
CA LEU A 208 -1.02 0.71 4.65
C LEU A 208 -2.11 0.68 3.57
N PHE A 209 -3.31 0.22 3.92
CA PHE A 209 -4.43 0.04 2.99
C PHE A 209 -4.99 1.38 2.48
N ALA A 210 -4.74 2.46 3.21
CA ALA A 210 -5.12 3.79 2.80
C ALA A 210 -4.19 4.39 1.73
N LEU A 211 -2.95 3.89 1.60
CA LEU A 211 -1.93 4.52 0.74
C LEU A 211 -2.40 4.79 -0.71
N PRO A 212 -3.03 3.85 -1.44
CA PRO A 212 -3.51 4.12 -2.80
C PRO A 212 -4.59 5.21 -2.85
N ALA A 213 -5.46 5.30 -1.83
CA ALA A 213 -6.46 6.36 -1.73
C ALA A 213 -5.78 7.73 -1.54
N TYR A 214 -4.76 7.77 -0.70
CA TYR A 214 -3.95 8.97 -0.45
C TYR A 214 -3.05 9.33 -1.62
N LEU A 215 -2.60 8.40 -2.47
CA LEU A 215 -1.91 8.73 -3.72
C LEU A 215 -2.88 9.14 -4.85
N ALA A 216 -4.18 9.17 -4.55
CA ALA A 216 -5.25 9.49 -5.49
C ALA A 216 -5.28 8.53 -6.70
N TYR A 217 -5.10 7.23 -6.44
CA TYR A 217 -5.06 6.22 -7.49
C TYR A 217 -6.43 6.06 -8.19
N HIS A 218 -7.47 5.66 -7.45
CA HIS A 218 -8.85 5.58 -7.98
C HIS A 218 -9.89 6.17 -7.03
N SER A 219 -11.02 6.63 -7.59
CA SER A 219 -12.21 7.06 -6.84
C SER A 219 -12.67 6.04 -5.81
N THR A 220 -12.59 4.77 -6.19
CA THR A 220 -13.07 3.62 -5.42
C THR A 220 -12.25 3.41 -4.15
N HIS A 221 -10.93 3.63 -4.20
CA HIS A 221 -10.07 3.58 -3.01
C HIS A 221 -10.44 4.68 -2.00
N GLN A 222 -10.68 5.91 -2.49
CA GLN A 222 -11.12 7.02 -1.64
C GLN A 222 -12.50 6.78 -1.03
N ALA A 223 -13.42 6.21 -1.82
CA ALA A 223 -14.75 5.85 -1.36
C ALA A 223 -14.70 4.72 -0.31
N SER A 224 -13.92 3.68 -0.56
CA SER A 224 -13.71 2.55 0.36
C SER A 224 -13.21 3.02 1.73
N LEU A 225 -12.16 3.85 1.74
CA LEU A 225 -11.61 4.40 2.99
C LEU A 225 -12.66 5.20 3.77
N ARG A 226 -13.46 6.02 3.07
CA ARG A 226 -14.55 6.79 3.70
C ARG A 226 -15.63 5.87 4.29
N VAL A 227 -16.02 4.80 3.61
CA VAL A 227 -17.01 3.84 4.11
C VAL A 227 -16.45 3.08 5.31
N GLN A 228 -15.18 2.68 5.26
CA GLN A 228 -14.50 2.03 6.37
C GLN A 228 -14.49 2.91 7.63
N ASP A 229 -14.20 4.21 7.49
CA ASP A 229 -14.24 5.16 8.61
C ASP A 229 -15.66 5.30 9.21
N ILE A 230 -16.70 5.34 8.36
CA ILE A 230 -18.11 5.38 8.82
C ILE A 230 -18.44 4.13 9.61
N PHE A 231 -18.09 2.95 9.11
CA PHE A 231 -18.36 1.68 9.77
C PHE A 231 -17.59 1.56 11.08
N ARG A 232 -16.34 2.04 11.13
CA ARG A 232 -15.53 2.06 12.35
C ARG A 232 -16.19 2.89 13.45
N VAL A 233 -16.67 4.08 13.12
CA VAL A 233 -17.41 4.93 14.07
C VAL A 233 -18.70 4.25 14.53
N LEU A 234 -19.46 3.66 13.61
CA LEU A 234 -20.70 2.95 13.93
C LEU A 234 -20.44 1.78 14.88
N VAL A 235 -19.45 0.94 14.57
CA VAL A 235 -19.05 -0.19 15.44
C VAL A 235 -18.58 0.33 16.79
N GLY A 236 -17.79 1.42 16.83
CA GLY A 236 -17.38 2.06 18.07
C GLY A 236 -18.55 2.49 18.94
N ILE A 237 -19.57 3.15 18.36
CA ILE A 237 -20.79 3.55 19.07
C ILE A 237 -21.53 2.32 19.61
N VAL A 238 -21.69 1.28 18.80
CA VAL A 238 -22.37 0.04 19.22
C VAL A 238 -21.64 -0.62 20.38
N LEU A 239 -20.31 -0.73 20.32
CA LEU A 239 -19.49 -1.34 21.38
C LEU A 239 -19.56 -0.53 22.68
N VAL A 240 -19.45 0.80 22.60
CA VAL A 240 -19.54 1.68 23.78
C VAL A 240 -20.93 1.60 24.40
N THR A 241 -21.98 1.70 23.58
CA THR A 241 -23.38 1.66 24.06
C THR A 241 -23.70 0.29 24.66
N GLY A 242 -23.29 -0.80 24.00
CA GLY A 242 -23.45 -2.16 24.52
C GLY A 242 -22.70 -2.38 25.84
N SER A 243 -21.49 -1.83 25.97
CA SER A 243 -20.72 -1.89 27.22
C SER A 243 -21.41 -1.12 28.36
N ILE A 244 -21.95 0.07 28.08
CA ILE A 244 -22.68 0.87 29.06
C ILE A 244 -23.95 0.15 29.51
N LEU A 245 -24.76 -0.34 28.58
CA LEU A 245 -26.00 -1.05 28.89
C LEU A 245 -25.74 -2.32 29.73
N LYS A 246 -24.62 -3.01 29.45
CA LYS A 246 -24.17 -4.16 30.24
C LYS A 246 -23.77 -3.79 31.66
N ILE A 247 -23.10 -2.65 31.85
CA ILE A 247 -22.76 -2.14 33.19
C ILE A 247 -24.02 -1.82 34.01
N PHE A 248 -25.08 -1.31 33.37
CA PHE A 248 -26.36 -1.02 34.02
C PHE A 248 -27.30 -2.23 34.14
N GLY A 249 -26.88 -3.43 33.70
CA GLY A 249 -27.68 -4.66 33.81
C GLY A 249 -28.92 -4.70 32.91
N LEU A 250 -28.97 -3.90 31.85
CA LEU A 250 -30.04 -3.89 30.85
C LEU A 250 -29.87 -5.00 29.80
N ILE A 251 -28.65 -5.55 29.68
CA ILE A 251 -28.23 -6.70 28.86
C ILE A 251 -27.13 -7.45 29.60
#